data_AF-A0A1W6ZLJ6-F1
#
_entry.id   AF-A0A1W6ZLJ6-F1
#
_cell.length_a   1.000
_cell.length_b   1.000
_cell.length_c   1.000
_cell.angle_alpha   90.00
_cell.angle_beta   90.00
_cell.angle_gamma   90.00
#
_symmetry.space_group_name_H-M   'P 1'
#
loop_
_entity.id
_entity.type
_entity.pdbx_description
1 polymer ?
#
loop_
_entity_poly.entity_id
_entity_poly.type
_entity_poly.pdbx_seq_one_letter_code
_entity_poly.pdbx_strand_id
1 'polypeptide(L)' 'MAKTGTRAIRGVIGYGEAPKGPGVWMMDAPAAAVENITAPAAGGAQFICFVTGSGNPSRHPVAPTIKISANPDTVRQR' A
#
# COMPACT_ATOMS: atom_id res chain seq x y z
N MET A 1 11.14 5.12 4.99
CA MET A 1 10.32 4.91 6.20
C MET A 1 9.29 6.02 6.48
N ALA A 2 9.16 7.08 5.67
CA ALA A 2 8.20 8.17 5.97
C ALA A 2 6.72 7.74 6.07
N LYS A 3 6.32 6.68 5.36
CA LYS A 3 4.92 6.18 5.33
C LYS A 3 4.45 5.53 6.64
N THR A 4 5.38 5.07 7.48
CA THR A 4 5.05 4.39 8.75
C THR A 4 4.81 5.38 9.89
N GLY A 5 5.05 6.67 9.67
CA GLY A 5 4.98 7.70 10.71
C GLY A 5 6.00 7.44 11.83
N THR A 6 5.61 7.70 13.08
CA THR A 6 6.45 7.58 14.27
C THR A 6 6.14 6.37 15.15
N ARG A 7 5.15 5.55 14.78
CA ARG A 7 4.80 4.35 15.56
C ARG A 7 5.84 3.24 15.38
N ALA A 8 6.08 2.48 16.45
CA ALA A 8 6.97 1.32 16.41
C ALA A 8 6.43 0.22 15.47
N ILE A 9 7.32 -0.36 14.69
CA ILE A 9 7.02 -1.51 13.82
C ILE A 9 6.89 -2.75 14.71
N ARG A 10 5.76 -3.44 14.61
CA ARG A 10 5.43 -4.63 15.43
C ARG A 10 6.12 -5.90 14.95
N GLY A 11 6.49 -5.95 13.67
CA GLY A 11 7.19 -7.09 13.08
C GLY A 11 7.10 -7.08 11.56
N VAL A 12 7.65 -8.15 10.98
CA VAL A 12 7.59 -8.46 9.56
C VAL A 12 6.64 -9.64 9.36
N ILE A 13 5.82 -9.59 8.31
CA ILE A 13 4.88 -10.64 7.91
C ILE A 13 5.13 -11.02 6.44
N GLY A 14 4.80 -12.25 6.08
CA GLY A 14 4.97 -12.76 4.72
C GLY A 14 3.94 -12.20 3.73
N TYR A 15 4.16 -12.50 2.46
CA TYR A 15 3.26 -12.11 1.37
C TYR A 15 1.84 -12.67 1.61
N GLY A 16 0.86 -11.77 1.76
CA GLY A 16 -0.53 -12.16 2.01
C GLY A 16 -0.84 -12.66 3.42
N GLU A 17 0.15 -12.65 4.33
CA GLU A 17 -0.10 -13.00 5.74
C GLU A 17 -0.89 -11.87 6.42
N ALA A 18 -1.88 -12.23 7.23
CA ALA A 18 -2.63 -11.27 8.03
C ALA A 18 -1.82 -10.81 9.26
N PRO A 19 -1.87 -9.52 9.63
CA PRO A 19 -1.25 -9.04 10.86
C PRO A 19 -1.76 -9.76 12.11
N LYS A 20 -0.87 -10.07 13.06
CA LYS A 20 -1.20 -10.79 14.31
C LYS A 20 -1.93 -9.93 15.35
N GLY A 21 -2.14 -8.64 15.06
CA GLY A 21 -2.85 -7.71 15.93
C GLY A 21 -2.71 -6.25 15.48
N PRO A 22 -3.31 -5.31 16.22
CA PRO A 22 -3.26 -3.89 15.88
C PRO A 22 -1.84 -3.30 15.89
N GLY A 23 -1.53 -2.44 14.91
CA GLY A 23 -0.25 -1.73 14.86
C GLY A 23 0.28 -1.52 13.45
N VAL A 24 1.56 -1.15 13.36
CA VAL A 24 2.27 -1.02 12.08
C VAL A 24 3.05 -2.29 11.83
N TRP A 25 2.79 -2.94 10.70
CA TRP A 25 3.45 -4.18 10.27
C TRP A 25 4.12 -3.95 8.92
N MET A 26 5.27 -4.58 8.72
CA MET A 26 5.94 -4.59 7.41
C MET A 26 5.64 -5.91 6.72
N MET A 27 5.09 -5.84 5.51
CA MET A 27 4.91 -7.02 4.69
C MET A 27 6.09 -7.15 3.74
N ASP A 28 6.74 -8.31 3.75
CA ASP A 28 7.73 -8.66 2.73
C ASP A 28 6.99 -8.99 1.42
N ALA A 29 7.04 -8.04 0.48
CA ALA A 29 6.34 -8.12 -0.79
C ALA A 29 7.16 -7.47 -1.92
N PRO A 30 6.99 -7.92 -3.18
CA PRO A 30 7.65 -7.32 -4.33
C PRO A 30 7.38 -5.82 -4.46
N ALA A 31 8.34 -5.08 -5.02
CA ALA A 31 8.21 -3.62 -5.20
C ALA A 31 7.30 -3.23 -6.39
N ALA A 32 7.09 -4.15 -7.34
CA ALA A 32 6.28 -3.92 -8.52
C ALA A 32 4.81 -3.68 -8.13
N ALA A 33 4.16 -2.69 -8.77
CA ALA A 33 2.91 -2.12 -8.26
C ALA A 33 1.76 -3.12 -8.12
N VAL A 34 1.58 -4.03 -9.10
CA VAL A 34 0.46 -4.96 -9.16
C VAL A 34 0.64 -6.08 -8.13
N GLU A 35 1.84 -6.64 -8.08
CA GLU A 35 2.25 -7.67 -7.14
C GLU A 35 2.23 -7.12 -5.70
N ASN A 36 2.66 -5.86 -5.52
CA ASN A 36 2.70 -5.22 -4.21
C ASN A 36 1.31 -5.01 -3.65
N ILE A 37 0.35 -4.45 -4.40
CA ILE A 37 -1.00 -4.17 -3.89
C ILE A 37 -1.84 -5.44 -3.70
N THR A 38 -1.47 -6.54 -4.37
CA THR A 38 -2.10 -7.86 -4.18
C THR A 38 -1.78 -8.43 -2.80
N ALA A 39 -0.56 -8.23 -2.30
CA ALA A 39 -0.11 -8.77 -1.02
C ALA A 39 -0.94 -8.28 0.21
N PRO A 40 -1.11 -6.96 0.45
CA PRO A 40 -1.92 -6.48 1.56
C PRO A 40 -3.41 -6.77 1.34
N ALA A 41 -3.91 -6.81 0.10
CA ALA A 41 -5.28 -7.22 -0.17
C ALA A 41 -5.52 -8.68 0.27
N ALA A 42 -4.61 -9.59 -0.08
CA ALA A 42 -4.64 -10.97 0.38
C ALA A 42 -4.49 -11.09 1.90
N GLY A 43 -3.67 -10.22 2.52
CA GLY A 43 -3.52 -10.11 3.98
C GLY A 43 -4.72 -9.47 4.72
N GLY A 44 -5.81 -9.17 4.01
CA GLY A 44 -7.05 -8.67 4.60
C GLY A 44 -7.17 -7.14 4.68
N ALA A 45 -6.36 -6.38 3.93
CA ALA A 45 -6.48 -4.93 3.89
C ALA A 45 -7.82 -4.48 3.29
N GLN A 46 -8.55 -3.64 4.02
CA GLN A 46 -9.84 -3.10 3.59
C GLN A 46 -9.71 -1.95 2.59
N PHE A 47 -8.56 -1.25 2.57
CA PHE A 47 -8.23 -0.23 1.59
C PHE A 47 -6.70 -0.12 1.44
N ILE A 48 -6.25 0.43 0.32
CA ILE A 48 -4.83 0.57 -0.02
C ILE A 48 -4.54 2.03 -0.37
N CYS A 49 -3.57 2.64 0.30
CA CYS A 49 -3.04 3.95 -0.05
C CYS A 49 -1.81 3.80 -0.96
N PHE A 50 -1.94 4.19 -2.23
CA PHE A 50 -0.87 4.08 -3.21
C PHE A 50 -0.35 5.47 -3.59
N VAL A 51 0.85 5.80 -3.11
CA VAL A 51 1.53 7.05 -3.47
C VAL A 51 2.16 6.93 -4.85
N THR A 52 1.89 7.89 -5.74
CA THR A 52 2.44 7.92 -7.10
C THR A 52 2.79 9.36 -7.52
N GLY A 53 3.94 9.54 -8.18
CA GLY A 53 4.37 10.84 -8.71
C GLY A 53 4.11 11.03 -10.21
N SER A 54 3.80 9.95 -10.93
CA SER A 54 3.58 9.93 -12.38
C SER A 54 2.21 9.37 -12.78
N GLY A 55 1.34 9.09 -11.80
CA GLY A 55 -0.03 8.65 -12.09
C GLY A 55 -0.14 7.19 -12.51
N ASN A 56 0.69 6.31 -11.94
CA ASN A 56 0.64 4.87 -12.20
C ASN A 56 -0.83 4.37 -12.17
N PRO A 57 -1.34 3.67 -13.21
CA PRO A 57 -2.76 3.35 -13.32
C PRO A 57 -3.19 2.13 -12.48
N SER A 58 -2.25 1.38 -11.89
CA SER A 58 -2.53 0.15 -11.13
C SER A 58 -3.41 0.43 -9.91
N ARG A 59 -4.39 -0.45 -9.73
CA ARG A 59 -5.41 -0.48 -8.67
C ARG A 59 -5.80 -1.93 -8.41
N HIS A 60 -6.50 -2.18 -7.30
CA HIS A 60 -6.96 -3.52 -6.94
C HIS A 60 -8.50 -3.62 -7.06
N PRO A 61 -9.06 -4.70 -7.65
CA PRO A 61 -10.51 -4.84 -7.83
C PRO A 61 -11.27 -5.10 -6.53
N VAL A 62 -10.66 -5.82 -5.58
CA VAL A 62 -11.27 -6.15 -4.28
C VAL A 62 -11.05 -5.06 -3.21
N ALA A 63 -9.80 -4.65 -2.97
CA ALA A 63 -9.48 -3.61 -1.99
C ALA A 63 -9.46 -2.22 -2.65
N PRO A 64 -10.38 -1.30 -2.29
CA PRO A 64 -10.38 0.07 -2.79
C PRO A 64 -8.99 0.72 -2.68
N THR A 65 -8.49 1.24 -3.79
CA THR A 65 -7.16 1.85 -3.86
C THR A 65 -7.26 3.36 -3.99
N ILE A 66 -6.76 4.09 -2.98
CA ILE A 66 -6.68 5.54 -2.94
C ILE A 66 -5.33 5.96 -3.53
N LYS A 67 -5.35 6.69 -4.65
CA LYS A 67 -4.13 7.23 -5.28
C LYS A 67 -3.80 8.57 -4.64
N ILE A 68 -2.55 8.72 -4.19
CA ILE A 68 -2.06 9.93 -3.53
C ILE A 68 -0.88 10.46 -4.34
N SER A 69 -0.92 11.74 -4.72
CA SER A 69 0.18 12.40 -5.41
C SER A 69 0.43 13.77 -4.78
N ALA A 70 1.71 14.08 -4.54
CA ALA A 70 2.15 15.43 -4.22
C ALA A 70 2.49 16.24 -5.49
N ASN A 71 2.50 15.60 -6.66
CA ASN A 71 2.70 16.26 -7.95
C ASN A 71 1.35 16.81 -8.46
N PRO A 72 1.15 18.14 -8.51
CA PRO A 72 -0.10 18.73 -8.95
C PRO A 72 -0.43 18.43 -10.42
N ASP A 73 0.58 18.24 -11.27
CA ASP A 73 0.36 17.88 -12.68
C ASP A 73 -0.27 16.50 -12.80
N THR A 74 0.22 15.53 -12.04
CA THR A 74 -0.38 14.18 -11.96
C THR A 74 -1.80 14.21 -11.44
N VAL A 75 -2.12 15.10 -10.49
CA VAL A 75 -3.49 15.21 -9.95
C VAL A 75 -4.44 15.87 -10.95
N ARG A 76 -3.95 16.84 -11.72
CA ARG A 76 -4.73 17.56 -12.75
C ARG A 76 -5.00 16.72 -13.99
N GLN A 77 -4.09 15.81 -14.33
CA GLN A 77 -4.28 14.84 -15.40
C GLN A 77 -5.38 13.86 -15.00
N ARG A 78 -6.60 14.12 -15.50
CA ARG A 78 -7.71 13.18 -15.51
C ARG A 78 -7.84 12.59 -16.90
#